data_AF-A0A182TBL8-F1
#
_entry.id   AF-A0A182TBL8-F1
#
_cell.length_a   1.000
_cell.length_b   1.000
_cell.length_c   1.000
_cell.angle_alpha   90.00
_cell.angle_beta   90.00
_cell.angle_gamma   90.00
#
_symmetry.space_group_name_H-M   'P 1'
#
loop_
_entity.id
_entity.type
_entity.pdbx_description
1 polymer ?
#
loop_
_entity_poly.entity_id
_entity_poly.type
_entity_poly.pdbx_seq_one_letter_code
_entity_poly.pdbx_strand_id
1 'polypeptide(L)'
;MRSTLLLAAVEGCSVISCLPGKKTTTGRGALCFNRRYSFYGRLPLCSTFPLPVLFALHRKWISDAYNHWDELRKTEHSARAGVCQLSGYIFSSRDPAIVRNHYIEKVLPMYRAATEQELRICPGEWKYGSFFTTILTECRLYQPWATERFLDNGGRIVTVALNSLQELHGKYDVVVNCTGLGAKRLCNDHKLVPIRGQVIKVRANWVKTAFYADFDTYIIPGFQGVTLGGCRNFDSYNTEVSRHDSAAIRERCESLLPSLKGAPVVRESVGLRPHRDPVRVEIELLPTSNGNLRVVHNYGHGGYGVTTAPGTAKYAVKLVRETLSASSKL
;
A
#
# COMPACT_ATOMS: atom_id res chain seq x y z
N MET A 1 21.64 2.84 29.35
CA MET A 1 20.25 3.33 29.29
C MET A 1 19.46 2.50 28.30
N ARG A 2 18.28 1.99 28.65
CA ARG A 2 17.36 1.33 27.69
C ARG A 2 16.58 2.43 26.98
N SER A 3 16.80 2.62 25.68
CA SER A 3 16.05 3.61 24.89
C SER A 3 14.60 3.18 24.69
N THR A 4 13.66 4.13 24.77
CA THR A 4 12.23 3.89 24.57
C THR A 4 11.79 4.42 23.20
N LEU A 5 11.23 3.53 22.37
CA LEU A 5 10.76 3.81 21.01
C LEU A 5 9.23 3.80 20.98
N LEU A 6 8.62 4.85 20.41
CA LEU A 6 7.20 4.83 20.05
C LEU A 6 7.04 4.67 18.53
N LEU A 7 6.27 3.66 18.13
CA LEU A 7 5.68 3.58 16.80
C LEU A 7 4.32 4.27 16.82
N ALA A 8 4.25 5.51 16.35
CA ALA A 8 2.98 6.21 16.23
C ALA A 8 2.26 5.71 14.96
N ALA A 9 1.32 4.80 15.15
CA ALA A 9 0.38 4.37 14.13
C ALA A 9 -1.02 4.87 14.52
N VAL A 10 -1.77 5.40 13.55
CA VAL A 10 -3.17 5.76 13.75
C VAL A 10 -4.01 4.49 13.64
N GLU A 11 -4.81 4.17 14.66
CA GLU A 11 -5.95 3.28 14.49
C GLU A 11 -6.82 3.82 13.36
N GLY A 12 -6.92 3.06 12.26
CA GLY A 12 -7.73 3.46 11.10
C GLY A 12 -6.95 3.90 9.86
N CYS A 13 -5.64 3.64 9.76
CA CYS A 13 -5.00 3.58 8.45
C CYS A 13 -5.63 2.40 7.69
N SER A 14 -6.61 2.70 6.83
CA SER A 14 -7.64 1.76 6.39
C SER A 14 -7.08 0.58 5.59
N VAL A 15 -6.67 -0.47 6.30
CA VAL A 15 -6.81 -1.85 5.82
C VAL A 15 -8.17 -2.33 6.31
N ILE A 16 -9.21 -1.86 5.64
CA ILE A 16 -10.58 -2.38 5.67
C ILE A 16 -11.06 -2.80 7.07
N SER A 17 -11.57 -1.84 7.83
CA SER A 17 -12.50 -2.10 8.93
C SER A 17 -13.64 -1.07 8.84
N CYS A 18 -14.83 -1.54 8.47
CA CYS A 18 -16.05 -0.75 8.64
C CYS A 18 -16.60 -1.06 10.04
N LEU A 19 -16.78 -0.02 10.85
CA LEU A 19 -17.71 -0.02 11.98
C LEU A 19 -19.08 0.51 11.50
N PRO A 20 -20.20 0.10 12.11
CA PRO A 20 -21.54 0.42 11.61
C PRO A 20 -22.00 1.84 11.98
N GLY A 21 -22.16 2.67 10.94
CA GLY A 21 -23.25 3.62 10.64
C GLY A 21 -23.82 4.58 11.70
N LYS A 22 -23.93 5.86 11.30
CA LYS A 22 -25.14 6.67 11.48
C LYS A 22 -25.26 7.70 10.34
N LYS A 23 -26.47 7.79 9.78
CA LYS A 23 -26.88 8.58 8.60
C LYS A 23 -27.05 10.06 8.94
N THR A 24 -26.70 10.95 8.01
CA THR A 24 -27.45 12.19 7.73
C THR A 24 -27.29 12.60 6.25
N THR A 25 -28.33 13.28 5.75
CA THR A 25 -28.73 13.47 4.35
C THR A 25 -28.31 14.81 3.74
N THR A 26 -28.44 14.88 2.39
CA THR A 26 -28.43 16.04 1.46
C THR A 26 -27.03 16.51 1.00
N GLY A 27 -26.75 16.84 -0.26
CA GLY A 27 -27.51 16.91 -1.51
C GLY A 27 -26.67 17.69 -2.56
N ARG A 28 -26.77 17.28 -3.83
CA ARG A 28 -26.39 17.98 -5.09
C ARG A 28 -24.89 18.14 -5.46
N GLY A 29 -24.51 17.35 -6.47
CA GLY A 29 -24.12 17.84 -7.81
C GLY A 29 -22.83 18.64 -7.95
N ALA A 30 -21.77 18.00 -8.44
CA ALA A 30 -20.71 18.67 -9.20
C ALA A 30 -20.09 17.71 -10.23
N LEU A 31 -20.27 18.02 -11.50
CA LEU A 31 -19.40 17.56 -12.59
C LEU A 31 -17.98 18.02 -12.28
N CYS A 32 -16.97 17.15 -12.41
CA CYS A 32 -15.60 17.64 -12.51
C CYS A 32 -14.67 16.71 -13.31
N PHE A 33 -14.42 17.15 -14.54
CA PHE A 33 -13.22 17.04 -15.37
C PHE A 33 -12.26 15.87 -15.16
N ASN A 34 -12.29 14.98 -16.17
CA ASN A 34 -11.21 14.08 -16.56
C ASN A 34 -9.91 14.85 -16.85
N ARG A 35 -8.92 14.83 -15.95
CA ARG A 35 -7.51 15.06 -16.31
C ARG A 35 -6.73 13.77 -16.10
N ARG A 36 -6.35 13.18 -17.23
CA ARG A 36 -5.42 12.05 -17.34
C ARG A 36 -4.05 12.50 -16.82
N TYR A 37 -3.64 12.00 -15.65
CA TYR A 37 -2.23 11.99 -15.26
C TYR A 37 -1.69 10.59 -15.52
N SER A 38 -0.97 10.47 -16.63
CA SER A 38 -0.10 9.32 -16.91
C SER A 38 0.97 9.27 -15.81
N PHE A 39 1.13 8.11 -15.18
CA PHE A 39 2.07 7.86 -14.07
C PHE A 39 3.56 7.94 -14.47
N TYR A 40 3.85 8.39 -15.70
CA TYR A 40 5.19 8.63 -16.24
C TYR A 40 5.28 10.02 -16.87
N GLY A 41 5.29 11.07 -16.04
CA GLY A 41 5.44 12.45 -16.52
C GLY A 41 6.13 13.33 -15.48
N ARG A 42 7.35 13.76 -15.79
CA ARG A 42 8.19 14.67 -14.98
C ARG A 42 7.50 16.02 -14.72
N LEU A 43 7.45 16.45 -13.46
CA LEU A 43 7.35 17.87 -13.03
C LEU A 43 8.11 18.05 -11.69
N PRO A 44 8.57 19.28 -11.35
CA PRO A 44 9.86 19.50 -10.71
C PRO A 44 9.89 19.16 -9.21
N LEU A 45 10.99 18.55 -8.80
CA LEU A 45 11.23 18.02 -7.47
C LEU A 45 11.78 19.09 -6.53
N CYS A 46 11.02 19.39 -5.48
CA CYS A 46 11.61 19.77 -4.20
C CYS A 46 11.80 18.47 -3.40
N SER A 47 12.91 17.79 -3.67
CA SER A 47 13.45 16.69 -2.86
C SER A 47 14.91 16.97 -2.56
N THR A 48 15.32 16.74 -1.32
CA THR A 48 16.70 16.89 -0.80
C THR A 48 17.71 15.92 -1.43
N PHE A 49 17.25 14.95 -2.24
CA PHE A 49 18.10 14.02 -2.98
C PHE A 49 17.98 14.22 -4.50
N PRO A 50 19.09 14.07 -5.26
CA PRO A 50 19.04 14.07 -6.71
C PRO A 50 18.29 12.83 -7.24
N LEU A 51 17.55 12.99 -8.34
CA LEU A 51 16.70 11.98 -9.00
C LEU A 51 17.31 10.56 -9.07
N PRO A 52 18.58 10.37 -9.46
CA PRO A 52 19.19 9.03 -9.54
C PRO A 52 19.31 8.33 -8.18
N VAL A 53 19.55 9.09 -7.10
CA VAL A 53 19.70 8.56 -5.74
C VAL A 53 18.35 8.09 -5.22
N LEU A 54 17.29 8.86 -5.45
CA LEU A 54 15.92 8.47 -5.09
C LEU A 54 15.48 7.19 -5.81
N PHE A 55 15.81 7.08 -7.09
CA PHE A 55 15.50 5.88 -7.88
C PHE A 55 16.23 4.63 -7.38
N ALA A 56 17.52 4.75 -7.04
CA ALA A 56 18.29 3.67 -6.44
C ALA A 56 17.73 3.25 -5.06
N LEU A 57 17.33 4.23 -4.25
CA LEU A 57 16.74 3.98 -2.93
C LEU A 57 15.41 3.24 -3.04
N HIS A 58 14.52 3.65 -3.96
CA HIS A 58 13.25 2.96 -4.20
C HIS A 58 13.45 1.52 -4.66
N ARG A 59 14.40 1.26 -5.58
CA ARG A 59 14.76 -0.10 -5.99
C ARG A 59 15.25 -0.95 -4.82
N LYS A 60 16.06 -0.35 -3.95
CA LYS A 60 16.52 -1.02 -2.73
C LYS A 60 15.36 -1.37 -1.80
N TRP A 61 14.42 -0.46 -1.56
CA TRP A 61 13.24 -0.74 -0.75
C TRP A 61 12.41 -1.89 -1.32
N ILE A 62 12.22 -1.93 -2.64
CA ILE A 62 11.45 -2.99 -3.30
C ILE A 62 12.16 -4.35 -3.20
N SER A 63 13.48 -4.38 -3.43
CA SER A 63 14.27 -5.60 -3.28
C SER A 63 14.31 -6.10 -1.84
N ASP A 64 14.58 -5.22 -0.87
CA ASP A 64 14.57 -5.58 0.55
C ASP A 64 13.17 -6.06 1.00
N ALA A 65 12.11 -5.46 0.48
CA ALA A 65 10.74 -5.88 0.77
C ALA A 65 10.41 -7.25 0.16
N TYR A 66 10.72 -7.47 -1.12
CA TYR A 66 10.52 -8.76 -1.76
C TYR A 66 11.24 -9.87 -1.00
N ASN A 67 12.51 -9.68 -0.67
CA ASN A 67 13.30 -10.67 0.08
C ASN A 67 12.67 -10.96 1.44
N HIS A 68 12.19 -9.96 2.17
CA HIS A 68 11.49 -10.19 3.44
C HIS A 68 10.25 -11.08 3.27
N TRP A 69 9.41 -10.76 2.30
CA TRP A 69 8.22 -11.54 2.01
C TRP A 69 8.58 -12.97 1.54
N ASP A 70 9.64 -13.10 0.76
CA ASP A 70 10.13 -14.37 0.20
C ASP A 70 10.68 -15.28 1.29
N GLU A 71 11.36 -14.72 2.29
CA GLU A 71 11.79 -15.46 3.46
C GLU A 71 10.60 -15.84 4.35
N LEU A 72 9.67 -14.91 4.62
CA LEU A 72 8.50 -15.21 5.45
C LEU A 72 7.63 -16.33 4.88
N ARG A 73 7.42 -16.36 3.55
CA ARG A 73 6.64 -17.45 2.91
C ARG A 73 7.28 -18.83 3.03
N LYS A 74 8.59 -18.91 3.27
CA LYS A 74 9.33 -20.19 3.43
C LYS A 74 9.27 -20.72 4.86
N THR A 75 8.76 -19.93 5.81
CA THR A 75 8.63 -20.33 7.21
C THR A 75 7.30 -21.04 7.48
N GLU A 76 7.23 -21.74 8.61
CA GLU A 76 6.00 -22.32 9.16
C GLU A 76 4.92 -21.25 9.47
N HIS A 77 5.32 -19.99 9.62
CA HIS A 77 4.40 -18.88 9.90
C HIS A 77 3.68 -18.35 8.66
N SER A 78 4.08 -18.75 7.46
CA SER A 78 3.57 -18.23 6.18
C SER A 78 2.04 -18.20 6.09
N ALA A 79 1.38 -19.32 6.40
CA ALA A 79 -0.07 -19.43 6.38
C ALA A 79 -0.75 -18.51 7.42
N ARG A 80 -0.21 -18.45 8.65
CA ARG A 80 -0.71 -17.58 9.73
C ARG A 80 -0.52 -16.10 9.41
N ALA A 81 0.60 -15.75 8.80
CA ALA A 81 0.91 -14.40 8.35
C ALA A 81 0.15 -14.01 7.05
N GLY A 82 -0.52 -14.97 6.41
CA GLY A 82 -1.23 -14.76 5.15
C GLY A 82 -0.30 -14.41 3.99
N VAL A 83 0.88 -15.04 3.93
CA VAL A 83 1.89 -14.80 2.90
C VAL A 83 2.06 -16.07 2.06
N CYS A 84 1.85 -15.95 0.74
CA CYS A 84 2.07 -17.06 -0.19
C CYS A 84 2.60 -16.58 -1.53
N GLN A 85 3.16 -17.51 -2.31
CA GLN A 85 3.49 -17.23 -3.70
C GLN A 85 2.19 -17.12 -4.53
N LEU A 86 2.21 -16.24 -5.54
CA LEU A 86 1.12 -16.05 -6.48
C LEU A 86 1.67 -15.76 -7.87
N SER A 87 1.15 -16.43 -8.88
CA SER A 87 1.47 -16.15 -10.28
C SER A 87 0.30 -15.46 -10.97
N GLY A 88 0.61 -14.70 -12.01
CA GLY A 88 -0.40 -13.91 -12.70
C GLY A 88 0.03 -13.34 -14.04
N TYR A 89 -0.94 -12.70 -14.68
CA TYR A 89 -0.78 -12.02 -15.94
C TYR A 89 -1.13 -10.54 -15.81
N ILE A 90 -0.35 -9.70 -16.50
CA ILE A 90 -0.71 -8.31 -16.79
C ILE A 90 -0.99 -8.24 -18.28
N PHE A 91 -2.16 -7.77 -18.67
CA PHE A 91 -2.55 -7.60 -20.07
C PHE A 91 -2.87 -6.14 -20.38
N SER A 92 -2.62 -5.74 -21.62
CA SER A 92 -2.90 -4.40 -22.13
C SER A 92 -3.28 -4.48 -23.60
N SER A 93 -4.38 -3.80 -23.96
CA SER A 93 -4.79 -3.62 -25.36
C SER A 93 -4.22 -2.33 -25.96
N ARG A 94 -3.62 -1.46 -25.13
CA ARG A 94 -3.36 -0.05 -25.48
C ARG A 94 -1.88 0.30 -25.54
N ASP A 95 -1.13 -0.10 -24.53
CA ASP A 95 0.23 0.39 -24.30
C ASP A 95 1.14 -0.71 -23.71
N PRO A 96 2.30 -1.01 -24.33
CA PRO A 96 3.26 -1.98 -23.80
C PRO A 96 3.88 -1.55 -22.47
N ALA A 97 3.90 -0.26 -22.13
CA ALA A 97 4.43 0.23 -20.86
C ALA A 97 3.58 -0.21 -19.65
N ILE A 98 2.31 -0.57 -19.86
CA ILE A 98 1.42 -1.08 -18.80
C ILE A 98 1.88 -2.45 -18.31
N VAL A 99 2.34 -3.31 -19.23
CA VAL A 99 2.69 -4.70 -18.90
C VAL A 99 4.13 -4.84 -18.42
N ARG A 100 4.90 -3.75 -18.41
CA ARG A 100 6.31 -3.75 -18.00
C ARG A 100 6.55 -2.84 -16.80
N ASN A 101 7.10 -3.39 -15.73
CA ASN A 101 7.46 -2.64 -14.54
C ASN A 101 8.94 -2.80 -14.20
N HIS A 102 9.73 -1.76 -14.49
CA HIS A 102 11.18 -1.71 -14.30
C HIS A 102 11.66 -1.76 -12.84
N TYR A 103 10.75 -1.66 -11.87
CA TYR A 103 11.09 -1.80 -10.46
C TYR A 103 11.06 -3.26 -9.99
N ILE A 104 10.25 -4.11 -10.62
CA ILE A 104 10.02 -5.50 -10.17
C ILE A 104 10.55 -6.54 -11.15
N GLU A 105 10.76 -6.19 -12.43
CA GLU A 105 11.19 -7.14 -13.47
C GLU A 105 12.52 -7.85 -13.15
N LYS A 106 13.40 -7.20 -12.38
CA LYS A 106 14.70 -7.77 -11.93
C LYS A 106 14.67 -8.34 -10.51
N VAL A 107 13.53 -8.24 -9.82
CA VAL A 107 13.37 -8.66 -8.42
C VAL A 107 12.57 -9.95 -8.34
N LEU A 108 11.53 -10.09 -9.18
CA LEU A 108 10.68 -11.26 -9.18
C LEU A 108 11.40 -12.48 -9.78
N PRO A 109 11.15 -13.70 -9.26
CA PRO A 109 11.78 -14.93 -9.74
C PRO A 109 11.38 -15.26 -11.17
N MET A 110 10.20 -14.78 -11.60
CA MET A 110 9.77 -14.87 -12.98
C MET A 110 9.04 -13.57 -13.37
N TYR A 111 9.55 -12.91 -14.41
CA TYR A 111 8.91 -11.80 -15.08
C TYR A 111 9.28 -11.87 -16.56
N ARG A 112 8.32 -12.18 -17.43
CA ARG A 112 8.56 -12.36 -18.86
C ARG A 112 7.36 -11.88 -19.67
N ALA A 113 7.58 -11.63 -20.96
CA ALA A 113 6.48 -11.44 -21.89
C ALA A 113 5.55 -12.68 -21.88
N ALA A 114 4.25 -12.42 -22.00
CA ALA A 114 3.27 -13.48 -22.24
C ALA A 114 3.42 -14.00 -23.68
N THR A 115 3.23 -15.30 -23.89
CA THR A 115 3.19 -15.90 -25.24
C THR A 115 1.88 -15.55 -25.94
N GLU A 116 1.82 -15.74 -27.26
CA GLU A 116 0.58 -15.55 -28.03
C GLU A 116 -0.58 -16.42 -27.55
N GLN A 117 -0.29 -17.63 -27.06
CA GLN A 117 -1.29 -18.52 -26.46
C GLN A 117 -1.77 -17.98 -25.11
N GLU A 118 -0.86 -17.46 -24.29
CA GLU A 118 -1.19 -16.88 -22.98
C GLU A 118 -2.05 -15.61 -23.11
N LEU A 119 -1.84 -14.80 -24.14
CA LEU A 119 -2.68 -13.64 -24.45
C LEU A 119 -4.15 -14.01 -24.76
N ARG A 120 -4.43 -15.28 -25.10
CA ARG A 120 -5.77 -15.77 -25.43
C ARG A 120 -6.48 -16.45 -24.25
N ILE A 121 -5.84 -16.54 -23.08
CA ILE A 121 -6.43 -17.18 -21.88
C ILE A 121 -7.66 -16.42 -21.39
N CYS A 122 -7.66 -15.08 -21.50
CA CYS A 122 -8.79 -14.24 -21.14
C CYS A 122 -9.45 -13.67 -22.41
N PRO A 123 -10.78 -13.51 -22.43
CA PRO A 123 -11.46 -12.78 -23.49
C PRO A 123 -10.89 -11.37 -23.66
N GLY A 124 -10.82 -10.91 -24.91
CA GLY A 124 -10.32 -9.57 -25.27
C GLY A 124 -9.22 -9.61 -26.33
N GLU A 125 -8.99 -8.46 -26.95
CA GLU A 125 -7.92 -8.27 -27.95
C GLU A 125 -6.65 -7.75 -27.28
N TRP A 126 -5.98 -8.63 -26.52
CA TRP A 126 -4.76 -8.28 -25.79
C TRP A 126 -3.56 -8.23 -26.74
N LYS A 127 -2.97 -7.04 -26.90
CA LYS A 127 -1.79 -6.82 -27.76
C LYS A 127 -0.48 -7.04 -27.03
N TYR A 128 -0.48 -6.78 -25.72
CA TYR A 128 0.70 -6.88 -24.87
C TYR A 128 0.36 -7.64 -23.61
N GLY A 129 1.33 -8.42 -23.12
CA GLY A 129 1.16 -9.18 -21.90
C GLY A 129 2.47 -9.49 -21.20
N SER A 130 2.42 -9.69 -19.89
CA SER A 130 3.53 -10.23 -19.11
C SER A 130 3.02 -11.24 -18.11
N PHE A 131 3.75 -12.35 -17.99
CA PHE A 131 3.60 -13.32 -16.92
C PHE A 131 4.57 -13.00 -15.80
N PHE A 132 4.11 -13.11 -14.56
CA PHE A 132 4.94 -12.91 -13.39
C PHE A 132 4.61 -13.92 -12.29
N THR A 133 5.61 -14.18 -11.44
CA THR A 133 5.43 -14.85 -10.15
C THR A 133 5.91 -13.93 -9.05
N THR A 134 5.05 -13.68 -8.07
CA THR A 134 5.27 -12.73 -6.98
C THR A 134 4.77 -13.31 -5.66
N ILE A 135 4.69 -12.46 -4.64
CA ILE A 135 4.21 -12.80 -3.31
C ILE A 135 2.92 -12.02 -3.03
N LEU A 136 1.93 -12.74 -2.54
CA LEU A 136 0.71 -12.18 -1.99
C LEU A 136 0.84 -12.11 -0.47
N THR A 137 0.45 -10.97 0.10
CA THR A 137 0.26 -10.82 1.55
C THR A 137 -1.17 -10.34 1.82
N GLU A 138 -1.96 -11.13 2.55
CA GLU A 138 -3.28 -10.73 3.01
C GLU A 138 -3.19 -9.97 4.33
N CYS A 139 -3.37 -8.65 4.29
CA CYS A 139 -3.12 -7.78 5.44
C CYS A 139 -4.01 -8.09 6.66
N ARG A 140 -5.20 -8.69 6.47
CA ARG A 140 -6.06 -9.12 7.57
C ARG A 140 -5.47 -10.26 8.40
N LEU A 141 -4.51 -11.01 7.85
CA LEU A 141 -3.76 -12.05 8.53
C LEU A 141 -2.40 -11.54 8.99
N TYR A 142 -1.72 -10.77 8.14
CA TYR A 142 -0.39 -10.24 8.45
C TYR A 142 -0.39 -9.27 9.63
N GLN A 143 -1.37 -8.37 9.73
CA GLN A 143 -1.38 -7.34 10.79
C GLN A 143 -1.54 -7.96 12.20
N PRO A 144 -2.49 -8.89 12.46
CA PRO A 144 -2.53 -9.63 13.71
C PRO A 144 -1.24 -10.40 14.00
N TRP A 145 -0.70 -11.13 13.01
CA TRP A 145 0.55 -11.88 13.18
C TRP A 145 1.73 -10.96 13.55
N ALA A 146 1.89 -9.85 12.84
CA ALA A 146 2.96 -8.88 13.13
C ALA A 146 2.77 -8.21 14.51
N THR A 147 1.51 -8.01 14.92
CA THR A 147 1.17 -7.47 16.24
C THR A 147 1.56 -8.44 17.36
N GLU A 148 1.23 -9.73 17.23
CA GLU A 148 1.66 -10.77 18.17
C GLU A 148 3.19 -10.78 18.29
N ARG A 149 3.91 -10.79 17.17
CA ARG A 149 5.37 -10.72 17.16
C ARG A 149 5.90 -9.46 17.85
N PHE A 150 5.26 -8.31 17.66
CA PHE A 150 5.65 -7.08 18.35
C PHE A 150 5.50 -7.19 19.86
N LEU A 151 4.37 -7.74 20.34
CA LEU A 151 4.09 -7.94 21.76
C LEU A 151 5.05 -8.98 22.39
N ASP A 152 5.31 -10.09 21.70
CA ASP A 152 6.24 -11.14 22.15
C ASP A 152 7.68 -10.61 22.31
N ASN A 153 8.05 -9.60 21.53
CA ASN A 153 9.34 -8.91 21.64
C ASN A 153 9.35 -7.80 22.72
N GLY A 154 8.35 -7.76 23.61
CA GLY A 154 8.23 -6.79 24.70
C GLY A 154 7.64 -5.44 24.28
N GLY A 155 7.10 -5.35 23.06
CA GLY A 155 6.34 -4.19 22.60
C GLY A 155 5.07 -3.97 23.42
N ARG A 156 4.61 -2.72 23.48
CA ARG A 156 3.37 -2.34 24.17
C ARG A 156 2.50 -1.54 23.23
N ILE A 157 1.20 -1.81 23.24
CA ILE A 157 0.21 -1.05 22.48
C ILE A 157 -0.54 -0.16 23.45
N VAL A 158 -0.61 1.13 23.10
CA VAL A 158 -1.37 2.14 23.85
C VAL A 158 -2.20 2.92 22.85
N THR A 159 -3.51 2.98 23.09
CA THR A 159 -4.42 3.75 22.25
C THR A 159 -4.49 5.18 22.78
N VAL A 160 -3.97 6.13 22.00
CA VAL A 160 -3.97 7.57 22.34
C VAL A 160 -4.29 8.38 21.08
N ALA A 161 -5.14 9.39 21.23
CA ALA A 161 -5.35 10.40 20.21
C ALA A 161 -4.30 11.52 20.37
N LEU A 162 -3.55 11.80 19.32
CA LEU A 162 -2.56 12.88 19.29
C LEU A 162 -3.10 14.06 18.47
N ASN A 163 -3.00 15.27 19.03
CA ASN A 163 -3.23 16.50 18.28
C ASN A 163 -1.94 16.99 17.62
N SER A 164 -0.80 16.68 18.24
CA SER A 164 0.53 17.04 17.78
C SER A 164 1.57 15.96 18.14
N LEU A 165 2.61 15.79 17.32
CA LEU A 165 3.70 14.86 17.63
C LEU A 165 4.53 15.36 18.82
N GLN A 166 4.62 16.68 19.01
CA GLN A 166 5.37 17.34 20.08
C GLN A 166 4.88 16.94 21.49
N GLU A 167 3.64 16.45 21.63
CA GLU A 167 3.10 15.89 22.89
C GLU A 167 3.87 14.67 23.41
N LEU A 168 4.72 14.07 22.56
CA LEU A 168 5.55 12.91 22.85
C LEU A 168 6.96 13.31 23.33
N HIS A 169 7.30 14.60 23.29
CA HIS A 169 8.58 15.10 23.78
C HIS A 169 8.75 14.84 25.28
N GLY A 170 9.96 14.43 25.68
CA GLY A 170 10.28 14.03 27.05
C GLY A 170 9.70 12.68 27.47
N LYS A 171 8.81 12.06 26.68
CA LYS A 171 8.26 10.71 26.95
C LYS A 171 9.02 9.61 26.22
N TYR A 172 9.60 9.93 25.06
CA TYR A 172 10.29 8.98 24.19
C TYR A 172 11.56 9.61 23.61
N ASP A 173 12.59 8.79 23.39
CA ASP A 173 13.87 9.24 22.83
C ASP A 173 13.76 9.54 21.33
N VAL A 174 12.98 8.72 20.62
CA VAL A 174 12.72 8.80 19.19
C VAL A 174 11.28 8.38 18.92
N VAL A 175 10.60 9.11 18.03
CA VAL A 175 9.26 8.78 17.53
C VAL A 175 9.37 8.35 16.07
N VAL A 176 8.78 7.21 15.72
CA VAL A 176 8.62 6.80 14.32
C VAL A 176 7.20 7.12 13.90
N ASN A 177 7.04 8.08 12.99
CA ASN A 177 5.75 8.53 12.49
C ASN A 177 5.31 7.68 11.28
N CYS A 178 4.39 6.74 11.56
CA CYS A 178 3.76 5.84 10.57
C CYS A 178 2.25 6.12 10.45
N THR A 179 1.82 7.38 10.58
CA THR A 179 0.40 7.75 10.71
C THR A 179 -0.40 7.76 9.41
N GLY A 180 0.20 7.37 8.28
CA GLY A 180 -0.47 7.35 6.97
C GLY A 180 -1.08 8.70 6.63
N LEU A 181 -2.37 8.74 6.26
CA LEU A 181 -3.09 9.99 5.98
C LEU A 181 -3.15 10.95 7.19
N GLY A 182 -2.99 10.46 8.42
CA GLY A 182 -2.93 11.30 9.62
C GLY A 182 -1.78 12.31 9.59
N ALA A 183 -0.70 12.00 8.88
CA ALA A 183 0.44 12.90 8.71
C ALA A 183 0.09 14.19 7.98
N LYS A 184 -0.99 14.22 7.17
CA LYS A 184 -1.47 15.45 6.55
C LYS A 184 -1.78 16.51 7.60
N ARG A 185 -2.45 16.11 8.68
CA ARG A 185 -2.77 16.99 9.82
C ARG A 185 -1.58 17.15 10.76
N LEU A 186 -0.96 16.04 11.18
CA LEU A 186 0.09 16.06 12.21
C LEU A 186 1.39 16.74 11.77
N CYS A 187 1.65 16.80 10.46
CA CYS A 187 2.87 17.37 9.89
C CYS A 187 2.60 18.51 8.89
N ASN A 188 1.34 18.96 8.75
CA ASN A 188 0.93 19.92 7.71
C ASN A 188 1.43 19.55 6.30
N ASP A 189 1.48 18.25 5.99
CA ASP A 189 2.05 17.76 4.73
C ASP A 189 1.01 17.78 3.60
N HIS A 190 0.93 18.91 2.90
CA HIS A 190 -0.02 19.12 1.81
C HIS A 190 0.31 18.30 0.54
N LYS A 191 1.50 17.69 0.45
CA LYS A 191 1.82 16.74 -0.63
C LYS A 191 1.07 15.42 -0.46
N LEU A 192 0.52 15.15 0.72
CA LEU A 192 -0.24 13.96 1.03
C LEU A 192 -1.72 14.11 0.62
N VAL A 193 -2.15 13.27 -0.31
CA VAL A 193 -3.51 13.25 -0.86
C VAL A 193 -4.10 11.84 -0.80
N PRO A 194 -5.39 11.67 -0.49
CA PRO A 194 -6.02 10.37 -0.56
C PRO A 194 -6.28 10.00 -2.02
N ILE A 195 -6.05 8.73 -2.36
CA ILE A 195 -6.61 8.12 -3.57
C ILE A 195 -7.57 7.03 -3.14
N ARG A 196 -8.87 7.34 -3.19
CA ARG A 196 -9.94 6.40 -2.86
C ARG A 196 -9.89 5.20 -3.81
N GLY A 197 -10.06 4.02 -3.25
CA GLY A 197 -10.25 2.78 -3.99
C GLY A 197 -11.31 1.91 -3.36
N GLN A 198 -12.12 1.30 -4.20
CA GLN A 198 -13.13 0.32 -3.82
C GLN A 198 -12.77 -1.05 -4.40
N VAL A 199 -13.03 -2.08 -3.62
CA VAL A 199 -12.83 -3.49 -3.99
C VAL A 199 -14.02 -4.33 -3.54
N ILE A 200 -14.22 -5.45 -4.23
CA ILE A 200 -15.23 -6.46 -3.91
C ILE A 200 -14.49 -7.76 -3.62
N LYS A 201 -14.75 -8.39 -2.47
CA LYS A 201 -14.28 -9.74 -2.17
C LYS A 201 -15.40 -10.72 -2.53
N VAL A 202 -15.11 -11.70 -3.37
CA VAL A 202 -16.07 -12.73 -3.81
C VAL A 202 -15.58 -14.14 -3.48
N ARG A 203 -16.51 -15.08 -3.35
CA ARG A 203 -16.20 -16.50 -3.21
C ARG A 203 -16.06 -17.14 -4.59
N ALA A 204 -14.81 -17.34 -5.02
CA ALA A 204 -14.48 -17.94 -6.31
C ALA A 204 -13.21 -18.80 -6.19
N ASN A 205 -13.31 -19.93 -5.47
CA ASN A 205 -12.15 -20.75 -5.08
C ASN A 205 -11.41 -21.39 -6.26
N TRP A 206 -12.03 -21.44 -7.45
CA TRP A 206 -11.43 -21.94 -8.69
C TRP A 206 -10.42 -20.97 -9.30
N VAL A 207 -10.43 -19.68 -8.94
CA VAL A 207 -9.45 -18.71 -9.44
C VAL A 207 -8.16 -18.82 -8.62
N LYS A 208 -7.08 -19.26 -9.27
CA LYS A 208 -5.74 -19.43 -8.66
C LYS A 208 -4.67 -18.50 -9.23
N THR A 209 -5.00 -17.82 -10.32
CA THR A 209 -4.09 -16.92 -11.06
C THR A 209 -4.54 -15.48 -10.88
N ALA A 210 -3.59 -14.57 -10.67
CA ALA A 210 -3.87 -13.14 -10.67
C ALA A 210 -3.98 -12.60 -12.10
N PHE A 211 -4.89 -11.64 -12.29
CA PHE A 211 -5.00 -10.90 -13.54
C PHE A 211 -5.00 -9.41 -13.28
N TYR A 212 -4.27 -8.67 -14.10
CA TYR A 212 -4.32 -7.21 -14.18
C TYR A 212 -4.56 -6.83 -15.64
N ALA A 213 -5.49 -5.93 -15.89
CA ALA A 213 -5.86 -5.51 -17.24
C ALA A 213 -5.94 -3.99 -17.34
N ASP A 214 -5.26 -3.44 -18.33
CA ASP A 214 -5.08 -2.02 -18.58
C ASP A 214 -4.62 -1.28 -17.31
N PHE A 215 -5.43 -0.39 -16.71
CA PHE A 215 -4.99 0.45 -15.60
C PHE A 215 -5.65 0.17 -14.25
N ASP A 216 -6.90 -0.31 -14.24
CA ASP A 216 -7.75 -0.32 -13.04
C ASP A 216 -8.62 -1.57 -12.92
N THR A 217 -8.31 -2.64 -13.65
CA THR A 217 -9.01 -3.92 -13.50
C THR A 217 -8.02 -4.95 -12.96
N TYR A 218 -8.31 -5.52 -11.80
CA TYR A 218 -7.49 -6.57 -11.21
C TYR A 218 -8.34 -7.62 -10.49
N ILE A 219 -7.92 -8.87 -10.65
CA ILE A 219 -8.50 -10.06 -10.02
C ILE A 219 -7.35 -10.73 -9.27
N ILE A 220 -7.40 -10.71 -7.94
CA ILE A 220 -6.32 -11.22 -7.09
C ILE A 220 -6.89 -12.30 -6.19
N PRO A 221 -6.59 -13.59 -6.43
CA PRO A 221 -6.98 -14.65 -5.51
C PRO A 221 -6.23 -14.48 -4.19
N GLY A 222 -6.89 -14.80 -3.08
CA GLY A 222 -6.30 -14.77 -1.74
C GLY A 222 -6.87 -15.82 -0.81
N PHE A 223 -6.45 -15.80 0.44
CA PHE A 223 -6.76 -16.84 1.43
C PHE A 223 -8.26 -16.90 1.75
N GLN A 224 -8.90 -15.73 1.83
CA GLN A 224 -10.33 -15.61 2.19
C GLN A 224 -11.25 -15.33 1.00
N GLY A 225 -10.81 -15.68 -0.22
CA GLY A 225 -11.54 -15.44 -1.47
C GLY A 225 -10.82 -14.49 -2.42
N VAL A 226 -11.47 -14.15 -3.52
CA VAL A 226 -10.90 -13.40 -4.64
C VAL A 226 -11.24 -11.92 -4.51
N THR A 227 -10.24 -11.06 -4.62
CA THR A 227 -10.41 -9.61 -4.63
C THR A 227 -10.58 -9.14 -6.06
N LEU A 228 -11.73 -8.53 -6.35
CA LEU A 228 -12.02 -7.82 -7.59
C LEU A 228 -11.82 -6.33 -7.36
N GLY A 229 -11.11 -5.68 -8.26
CA GLY A 229 -10.99 -4.24 -8.27
C GLY A 229 -10.78 -3.68 -9.67
N GLY A 230 -10.75 -2.37 -9.82
CA GLY A 230 -10.87 -1.36 -8.76
C GLY A 230 -11.36 -0.02 -9.28
N CYS A 231 -11.05 1.01 -8.51
CA CYS A 231 -11.23 2.41 -8.88
C CYS A 231 -10.13 3.26 -8.23
N ARG A 232 -9.94 4.46 -8.81
CA ARG A 232 -9.01 5.48 -8.32
C ARG A 232 -9.69 6.84 -8.40
N ASN A 233 -10.21 7.31 -7.27
CA ASN A 233 -10.74 8.67 -7.17
C ASN A 233 -9.74 9.52 -6.41
N PHE A 234 -9.08 10.43 -7.12
CA PHE A 234 -8.11 11.36 -6.54
C PHE A 234 -8.78 12.37 -5.61
N ASP A 235 -8.11 12.67 -4.50
CA ASP A 235 -8.51 13.64 -3.48
C ASP A 235 -9.92 13.41 -2.90
N SER A 236 -10.42 12.18 -2.99
CA SER A 236 -11.69 11.78 -2.39
C SER A 236 -11.47 11.20 -1.01
N TYR A 237 -12.14 11.79 0.00
CA TYR A 237 -12.17 11.29 1.38
C TYR A 237 -13.39 10.41 1.66
N ASN A 238 -14.24 10.16 0.66
CA ASN A 238 -15.46 9.40 0.83
C ASN A 238 -15.15 7.91 1.10
N THR A 239 -15.49 7.44 2.29
CA THR A 239 -15.31 6.04 2.72
C THR A 239 -16.54 5.16 2.51
N GLU A 240 -17.62 5.71 1.96
CA GLU A 240 -18.85 4.98 1.66
C GLU A 240 -18.72 4.16 0.37
N VAL A 241 -19.35 2.98 0.38
CA VAL A 241 -19.44 2.09 -0.78
C VAL A 241 -20.35 2.70 -1.85
N SER A 242 -19.85 2.78 -3.07
CA SER A 242 -20.59 3.27 -4.24
C SER A 242 -21.10 2.08 -5.07
N ARG A 243 -22.41 1.97 -5.24
CA ARG A 243 -23.02 0.93 -6.08
C ARG A 243 -22.59 1.03 -7.55
N HIS A 244 -22.32 2.25 -8.03
CA HIS A 244 -21.82 2.47 -9.38
C HIS A 244 -20.42 1.89 -9.55
N ASP A 245 -19.52 2.10 -8.58
CA ASP A 245 -18.19 1.50 -8.60
C ASP A 245 -18.29 -0.02 -8.49
N SER A 246 -19.21 -0.55 -7.66
CA SER A 246 -19.41 -1.99 -7.52
C SER A 246 -19.83 -2.64 -8.84
N ALA A 247 -20.81 -2.05 -9.53
CA ALA A 247 -21.29 -2.52 -10.82
C ALA A 247 -20.17 -2.47 -11.87
N ALA A 248 -19.44 -1.35 -11.96
CA ALA A 248 -18.36 -1.18 -12.92
C ALA A 248 -17.18 -2.12 -12.66
N ILE A 249 -16.82 -2.39 -11.41
CA ILE A 249 -15.78 -3.36 -11.05
C ILE A 249 -16.21 -4.77 -11.48
N ARG A 250 -17.47 -5.16 -11.18
CA ARG A 250 -18.01 -6.47 -11.56
C ARG A 250 -18.04 -6.66 -13.06
N GLU A 251 -18.60 -5.71 -13.79
CA GLU A 251 -18.68 -5.77 -15.25
C GLU A 251 -17.31 -6.01 -15.88
N ARG A 252 -16.28 -5.23 -15.49
CA ARG A 252 -14.93 -5.39 -16.04
C ARG A 252 -14.27 -6.70 -15.63
N CYS A 253 -14.40 -7.12 -14.36
CA CYS A 253 -13.80 -8.37 -13.89
C CYS A 253 -14.47 -9.61 -14.49
N GLU A 254 -15.80 -9.62 -14.62
CA GLU A 254 -16.56 -10.70 -15.23
C GLU A 254 -16.38 -10.74 -16.75
N SER A 255 -16.11 -9.60 -17.40
CA SER A 255 -15.71 -9.58 -18.81
C SER A 255 -14.31 -10.18 -19.01
N LEU A 256 -13.37 -9.85 -18.12
CA LEU A 256 -12.01 -10.38 -18.15
C LEU A 256 -11.94 -11.87 -17.81
N LEU A 257 -12.76 -12.33 -16.86
CA LEU A 257 -12.81 -13.73 -16.43
C LEU A 257 -14.29 -14.16 -16.24
N PRO A 258 -14.95 -14.65 -17.30
CA PRO A 258 -16.38 -14.99 -17.27
C PRO A 258 -16.79 -16.01 -16.21
N SER A 259 -15.87 -16.84 -15.73
CA SER A 259 -16.13 -17.77 -14.62
C SER A 259 -16.43 -17.07 -13.29
N LEU A 260 -16.26 -15.76 -13.18
CA LEU A 260 -16.67 -14.96 -12.01
C LEU A 260 -18.15 -14.59 -12.00
N LYS A 261 -18.89 -14.77 -13.10
CA LYS A 261 -20.31 -14.44 -13.17
C LYS A 261 -21.09 -15.18 -12.09
N GLY A 262 -21.86 -14.42 -11.30
CA GLY A 262 -22.65 -14.97 -10.20
C GLY A 262 -21.84 -15.37 -8.96
N ALA A 263 -20.54 -15.10 -8.91
CA ALA A 263 -19.73 -15.38 -7.72
C ALA A 263 -20.30 -14.63 -6.49
N PRO A 264 -20.61 -15.32 -5.38
CA PRO A 264 -21.21 -14.68 -4.21
C PRO A 264 -20.29 -13.61 -3.62
N VAL A 265 -20.85 -12.43 -3.34
CA VAL A 265 -20.14 -11.36 -2.64
C VAL A 265 -19.96 -11.75 -1.19
N VAL A 266 -18.71 -11.69 -0.72
CA VAL A 266 -18.37 -11.84 0.70
C VAL A 266 -18.43 -10.48 1.39
N ARG A 267 -17.85 -9.45 0.77
CA ARG A 267 -17.87 -8.07 1.26
C ARG A 267 -17.45 -7.07 0.19
N GLU A 268 -17.85 -5.83 0.39
CA GLU A 268 -17.34 -4.68 -0.35
C GLU A 268 -16.60 -3.75 0.60
N SER A 269 -15.60 -3.03 0.10
CA SER A 269 -14.73 -2.24 0.97
C SER A 269 -14.12 -1.06 0.24
N VAL A 270 -14.04 0.07 0.93
CA VAL A 270 -13.40 1.30 0.46
C VAL A 270 -12.20 1.60 1.34
N GLY A 271 -11.11 2.03 0.71
CA GLY A 271 -9.89 2.45 1.39
C GLY A 271 -9.30 3.71 0.76
N LEU A 272 -8.65 4.53 1.57
CA LEU A 272 -7.99 5.75 1.13
C LEU A 272 -6.48 5.52 1.10
N ARG A 273 -5.89 5.48 -0.09
CA ARG A 273 -4.44 5.30 -0.25
C ARG A 273 -3.71 6.60 0.12
N PRO A 274 -2.76 6.60 1.08
CA PRO A 274 -2.02 7.80 1.48
C PRO A 274 -0.97 8.16 0.44
N HIS A 275 -1.35 8.79 -0.67
CA HIS A 275 -0.42 9.09 -1.76
C HIS A 275 0.37 10.37 -1.49
N ARG A 276 1.70 10.26 -1.59
CA ARG A 276 2.65 11.38 -1.56
C ARG A 276 3.77 11.08 -2.54
N ASP A 277 4.26 12.10 -3.24
CA ASP A 277 5.45 11.97 -4.09
C ASP A 277 6.52 13.01 -3.68
N PRO A 278 7.72 12.57 -3.27
CA PRO A 278 8.11 11.18 -2.96
C PRO A 278 7.46 10.64 -1.67
N VAL A 279 7.60 9.33 -1.40
CA VAL A 279 7.33 8.78 -0.04
C VAL A 279 8.22 9.49 0.98
N ARG A 280 7.70 9.79 2.18
CA ARG A 280 8.50 10.44 3.22
C ARG A 280 9.12 9.40 4.14
N VAL A 281 10.42 9.19 4.00
CA VAL A 281 11.23 8.41 4.96
C VAL A 281 12.52 9.16 5.31
N GLU A 282 12.50 9.92 6.39
CA GLU A 282 13.58 10.85 6.76
C GLU A 282 13.56 11.18 8.26
N ILE A 283 14.67 11.74 8.76
CA ILE A 283 14.80 12.26 10.13
C ILE A 283 14.35 13.73 10.12
N GLU A 284 13.55 14.12 11.11
CA GLU A 284 13.19 15.50 11.42
C GLU A 284 13.40 15.77 12.91
N LEU A 285 13.96 16.94 13.23
CA LEU A 285 14.03 17.46 14.59
C LEU A 285 12.90 18.48 14.74
N LEU A 286 11.81 18.07 15.41
CA LEU A 286 10.67 18.96 15.65
C LEU A 286 10.94 19.85 16.86
N PRO A 287 10.93 21.19 16.71
CA PRO A 287 11.05 22.10 17.84
C PRO A 287 9.90 21.92 18.83
N THR A 288 10.24 21.98 20.11
CA THR A 288 9.30 21.96 21.24
C THR A 288 9.66 23.09 22.21
N SER A 289 8.82 23.34 23.21
CA SER A 289 9.11 24.37 24.22
C SER A 289 10.43 24.13 24.97
N ASN A 290 10.85 22.86 25.11
CA ASN A 290 11.96 22.46 25.97
C ASN A 290 13.04 21.65 25.21
N GLY A 291 13.26 21.95 23.93
CA GLY A 291 14.25 21.24 23.10
C GLY A 291 13.65 20.72 21.80
N ASN A 292 14.18 19.61 21.28
CA ASN A 292 13.76 19.03 20.01
C ASN A 292 13.30 17.58 20.17
N LEU A 293 12.13 17.27 19.63
CA LEU A 293 11.66 15.89 19.47
C LEU A 293 12.26 15.30 18.20
N ARG A 294 12.89 14.13 18.34
CA ARG A 294 13.48 13.41 17.21
C ARG A 294 12.43 12.51 16.58
N VAL A 295 12.13 12.76 15.31
CA VAL A 295 11.12 12.02 14.55
C VAL A 295 11.75 11.37 13.33
N VAL A 296 11.44 10.10 13.12
CA VAL A 296 11.69 9.41 11.85
C VAL A 296 10.35 9.24 11.15
N HIS A 297 10.14 9.94 10.05
CA HIS A 297 8.94 9.80 9.24
C HIS A 297 9.00 8.51 8.42
N ASN A 298 7.87 7.83 8.25
CA ASN A 298 7.70 6.73 7.31
C ASN A 298 6.23 6.65 6.88
N TYR A 299 5.83 7.51 5.94
CA TYR A 299 4.45 7.58 5.44
C TYR A 299 4.38 8.05 3.97
N GLY A 300 3.19 7.96 3.36
CA GLY A 300 2.95 8.47 2.01
C GLY A 300 3.08 7.42 0.90
N HIS A 301 2.96 6.13 1.23
CA HIS A 301 3.24 5.02 0.32
C HIS A 301 2.17 4.74 -0.77
N GLY A 302 1.07 5.50 -0.79
CA GLY A 302 0.02 5.36 -1.80
C GLY A 302 -0.51 3.93 -1.93
N GLY A 303 -0.59 3.43 -3.18
CA GLY A 303 -1.11 2.10 -3.49
C GLY A 303 -0.09 0.95 -3.38
N TYR A 304 1.17 1.25 -3.08
CA TYR A 304 2.25 0.25 -3.04
C TYR A 304 2.86 0.07 -1.64
N GLY A 305 2.16 0.57 -0.60
CA GLY A 305 2.65 0.48 0.79
C GLY A 305 2.91 -0.93 1.27
N VAL A 306 2.07 -1.91 0.92
CA VAL A 306 2.32 -3.32 1.28
C VAL A 306 3.57 -3.85 0.56
N THR A 307 3.72 -3.51 -0.72
CA THR A 307 4.86 -3.92 -1.55
C THR A 307 6.18 -3.39 -1.00
N THR A 308 6.21 -2.19 -0.42
CA THR A 308 7.45 -1.55 0.07
C THR A 308 7.59 -1.55 1.60
N ALA A 309 6.60 -2.05 2.35
CA ALA A 309 6.55 -1.94 3.80
C ALA A 309 7.82 -2.47 4.52
N PRO A 310 8.29 -3.71 4.28
CA PRO A 310 9.49 -4.18 4.97
C PRO A 310 10.77 -3.43 4.57
N GLY A 311 10.87 -3.01 3.30
CA GLY A 311 12.01 -2.25 2.80
C GLY A 311 12.11 -0.84 3.40
N THR A 312 10.98 -0.13 3.43
CA THR A 312 10.91 1.20 4.07
C THR A 312 11.05 1.10 5.60
N ALA A 313 10.52 0.05 6.24
CA ALA A 313 10.74 -0.22 7.66
C ALA A 313 12.23 -0.46 7.97
N LYS A 314 12.94 -1.27 7.17
CA LYS A 314 14.38 -1.50 7.31
C LYS A 314 15.18 -0.20 7.18
N TYR A 315 14.79 0.68 6.25
CA TYR A 315 15.42 1.98 6.10
C TYR A 315 15.10 2.93 7.28
N ALA A 316 13.85 2.97 7.76
CA ALA A 316 13.48 3.74 8.94
C ALA A 316 14.25 3.29 10.20
N VAL A 317 14.45 1.98 10.39
CA VAL A 317 15.28 1.44 11.49
C VAL A 317 16.73 1.92 11.39
N LYS A 318 17.30 2.00 10.17
CA LYS A 318 18.63 2.59 9.97
C LYS A 318 18.66 4.04 10.45
N LEU A 319 17.67 4.86 10.07
CA LEU A 319 17.57 6.27 10.48
C LEU A 319 17.38 6.43 12.00
N VAL A 320 16.61 5.56 12.65
CA VAL A 320 16.47 5.54 14.12
C VAL A 320 17.83 5.29 14.77
N ARG A 321 18.61 4.32 14.28
CA ARG A 321 19.94 4.01 14.81
C ARG A 321 20.91 5.19 14.65
N GLU A 322 20.88 5.87 13.51
CA GLU A 322 21.68 7.07 13.26
C GLU A 322 21.33 8.19 14.25
N THR A 323 20.03 8.39 14.47
CA THR A 323 19.50 9.40 15.41
C THR A 323 19.93 9.12 16.85
N LEU A 324 19.87 7.85 17.28
CA LEU A 324 20.32 7.45 18.62
C LEU A 324 21.85 7.56 18.76
N SER A 325 22.62 7.15 17.76
CA SER A 325 24.09 7.18 17.80
C SER A 325 24.67 8.59 17.84
N ALA A 326 24.02 9.56 17.20
CA ALA A 326 24.39 10.97 17.28
C ALA A 326 24.24 11.56 18.70
N SER A 327 23.46 10.89 19.56
CA SER A 327 23.22 11.33 20.94
C SER A 327 24.28 10.85 21.92
N SER A 328 24.93 9.72 21.63
CA SER A 328 25.93 9.11 22.51
C SER A 328 27.32 9.76 22.40
N LYS A 329 27.48 10.78 21.55
CA LYS A 329 28.74 11.51 21.33
C LYS A 329 28.75 12.92 21.97
N LEU A 330 27.72 13.24 22.76
CA LEU A 330 27.58 14.46 23.55
C LEU A 330 27.66 14.11 25.03
#